data_AF-A0A939AE04-F1
#
_entry.id   AF-A0A939AE04-F1
#
_cell.length_a   1.000
_cell.length_b   1.000
_cell.length_c   1.000
_cell.angle_alpha   90.00
_cell.angle_beta   90.00
_cell.angle_gamma   90.00
#
_symmetry.space_group_name_H-M   'P 1'
#
loop_
_entity.id
_entity.type
_entity.pdbx_description
1 polymer ?
#
loop_
_entity_poly.entity_id
_entity_poly.type
_entity_poly.pdbx_seq_one_letter_code
_entity_poly.pdbx_strand_id
1 'polypeptide(L)'
;MLPGRTAAARQPEEASMVTFLMMGKYSDESLRDASADRTTRVVQLLESNGGKVKSIFALLGHYDIALMAQFDTVENAMKASVALNKFTGIAFETMPAVSVEDFDKMLAE
;
A
#
# COMPACT_ATOMS: atom_id res chain seq x y z
N MET A 1 -9.07 9.10 -33.15
CA MET A 1 -10.07 8.07 -32.80
C MET A 1 -9.30 6.91 -32.20
N LEU A 2 -9.22 6.86 -30.87
CA LEU A 2 -8.54 5.78 -30.13
C LEU A 2 -9.63 4.86 -29.57
N PRO A 3 -9.47 3.54 -29.68
CA PRO A 3 -10.51 2.57 -29.34
C PRO A 3 -10.76 2.54 -27.83
N GLY A 4 -12.05 2.43 -27.48
CA GLY A 4 -12.54 2.45 -26.11
C GLY A 4 -11.86 1.41 -25.23
N ARG A 5 -11.26 1.89 -24.13
CA ARG A 5 -11.00 1.04 -22.97
C ARG A 5 -12.34 0.71 -22.35
N THR A 6 -12.76 -0.52 -22.57
CA THR A 6 -13.84 -1.19 -21.85
C THR A 6 -13.72 -0.88 -20.36
N ALA A 7 -14.72 -0.20 -19.82
CA ALA A 7 -14.89 -0.05 -18.38
C ALA A 7 -14.99 -1.47 -17.80
N ALA A 8 -13.91 -1.95 -17.19
CA ALA A 8 -13.97 -3.15 -16.37
C ALA A 8 -15.01 -2.88 -15.29
N ALA A 9 -16.06 -3.69 -15.30
CA ALA A 9 -17.16 -3.62 -14.36
C ALA A 9 -16.62 -3.49 -12.95
N ARG A 10 -16.98 -2.39 -12.27
CA ARG A 10 -16.77 -2.28 -10.82
C ARG A 10 -17.55 -3.43 -10.18
N GLN A 11 -16.84 -4.37 -9.59
CA GLN A 11 -17.45 -5.37 -8.72
C GLN A 11 -18.17 -4.62 -7.59
N PRO A 12 -19.47 -4.85 -7.37
CA PRO A 12 -20.16 -4.29 -6.22
C PRO A 12 -19.75 -5.09 -4.96
N GLU A 13 -19.51 -4.39 -3.85
CA GLU A 13 -19.18 -4.88 -2.49
C GLU A 13 -17.69 -4.83 -2.02
N GLU A 14 -16.99 -3.69 -2.16
CA GLU A 14 -15.91 -3.30 -1.22
C GLU A 14 -16.37 -2.02 -0.48
N ALA A 15 -17.27 -2.17 0.49
CA ALA A 15 -17.60 -1.06 1.38
C ALA A 15 -16.53 -0.96 2.50
N SER A 16 -15.96 0.24 2.66
CA SER A 16 -15.24 0.78 3.83
C SER A 16 -13.72 0.59 4.01
N MET A 17 -12.98 -0.12 3.14
CA MET A 17 -11.52 -0.14 3.30
C MET A 17 -10.87 1.18 2.85
N VAL A 18 -9.99 1.73 3.69
CA VAL A 18 -9.23 2.95 3.40
C VAL A 18 -7.94 2.57 2.68
N THR A 19 -7.62 3.28 1.58
CA THR A 19 -6.37 3.07 0.85
C THR A 19 -5.24 3.84 1.51
N PHE A 20 -4.06 3.23 1.59
CA PHE A 20 -2.84 3.83 2.09
C PHE A 20 -1.70 3.64 1.08
N LEU A 21 -0.92 4.70 0.89
CA LEU A 21 0.38 4.65 0.25
C LEU A 21 1.45 4.60 1.34
N MET A 22 2.31 3.60 1.27
CA MET A 22 3.39 3.35 2.22
C MET A 22 4.72 3.44 1.48
N MET A 23 5.47 4.51 1.74
CA MET A 23 6.73 4.83 1.09
C MET A 23 7.90 4.45 1.99
N GLY A 24 8.71 3.50 1.56
CA GLY A 24 9.78 2.90 2.37
C GLY A 24 11.16 3.22 1.85
N LYS A 25 12.12 3.31 2.76
CA LYS A 25 13.55 3.40 2.44
C LYS A 25 14.32 2.29 3.13
N TYR A 26 15.15 1.59 2.38
CA TYR A 26 16.02 0.58 2.96
C TYR A 26 17.11 1.25 3.81
N SER A 27 17.31 0.73 5.02
CA SER A 27 18.61 0.78 5.69
C SER A 27 19.56 -0.25 5.07
N ASP A 28 20.87 -0.08 5.28
CA ASP A 28 21.89 -1.04 4.82
C ASP A 28 21.59 -2.49 5.28
N GLU A 29 21.09 -2.65 6.51
CA GLU A 29 20.70 -3.95 7.06
C GLU A 29 19.46 -4.51 6.34
N SER A 30 18.41 -3.70 6.23
CA SER A 30 17.18 -4.12 5.55
C SER A 30 17.39 -4.40 4.05
N LEU A 31 18.38 -3.80 3.40
CA LEU A 31 18.70 -4.11 2.01
C LEU A 31 19.37 -5.48 1.87
N ARG A 32 20.27 -5.84 2.79
CA ARG A 32 21.00 -7.13 2.75
C ARG A 32 20.07 -8.32 2.87
N ASP A 33 19.03 -8.19 3.68
CA ASP A 33 18.04 -9.26 3.90
C ASP A 33 16.89 -9.24 2.87
N ALA A 34 16.96 -8.38 1.84
CA ALA A 34 15.95 -8.28 0.80
C ALA A 34 15.89 -9.55 -0.05
N SER A 35 14.73 -10.20 -0.05
CA SER A 35 14.48 -11.44 -0.78
C SER A 35 13.00 -11.59 -1.14
N ALA A 36 12.72 -12.41 -2.15
CA ALA A 36 11.34 -12.76 -2.52
C ALA A 36 10.57 -13.42 -1.37
N ASP A 37 11.25 -14.24 -0.56
CA ASP A 37 10.68 -14.88 0.62
C ASP A 37 10.27 -13.85 1.67
N ARG A 38 11.13 -12.84 1.90
CA ARG A 38 10.78 -11.74 2.81
C ARG A 38 9.59 -10.94 2.29
N THR A 39 9.51 -10.67 0.99
CA THR A 39 8.36 -9.99 0.38
C THR A 39 7.06 -10.78 0.58
N THR A 40 7.10 -12.11 0.43
CA THR A 40 5.94 -12.97 0.70
C THR A 40 5.49 -12.86 2.16
N ARG A 41 6.43 -12.87 3.11
CA ARG A 41 6.12 -12.70 4.54
C ARG A 41 5.59 -11.30 4.87
N VAL A 42 6.06 -10.26 4.18
CA VAL A 42 5.53 -8.90 4.28
C VAL A 42 4.06 -8.87 3.87
N VAL A 43 3.68 -9.51 2.75
CA VAL A 43 2.28 -9.57 2.31
C VAL A 43 1.42 -10.28 3.36
N GLN A 44 1.85 -11.44 3.84
CA GLN A 44 1.14 -12.19 4.89
C GLN A 44 1.00 -11.39 6.20
N LEU A 45 2.06 -10.66 6.59
CA LEU A 45 2.03 -9.79 7.76
C LEU A 45 0.97 -8.70 7.60
N LEU A 46 0.91 -8.05 6.44
CA LEU A 46 -0.08 -7.01 6.14
C LEU A 46 -1.51 -7.58 6.17
N GLU A 47 -1.72 -8.76 5.58
CA GLU A 47 -3.01 -9.44 5.57
C GLU A 47 -3.48 -9.84 6.98
N SER A 48 -2.57 -10.38 7.81
CA SER A 48 -2.88 -10.71 9.21
C SER A 48 -3.24 -9.49 10.08
N ASN A 49 -2.89 -8.28 9.64
CA ASN A 49 -3.26 -7.02 10.29
C ASN A 49 -4.55 -6.41 9.70
N GLY A 50 -5.38 -7.19 9.00
CA GLY A 50 -6.61 -6.72 8.36
C GLY A 50 -6.34 -5.81 7.16
N GLY A 51 -5.22 -6.06 6.48
CA GLY A 51 -4.81 -5.36 5.28
C GLY A 51 -5.03 -6.17 4.01
N LYS A 52 -5.04 -5.49 2.87
CA LYS A 52 -5.00 -6.09 1.54
C LYS A 52 -3.96 -5.36 0.70
N VAL A 53 -2.91 -6.07 0.29
CA VAL A 53 -1.89 -5.49 -0.60
C VAL A 53 -2.46 -5.40 -2.01
N LYS A 54 -2.44 -4.20 -2.60
CA LYS A 54 -2.87 -3.98 -3.99
C LYS A 54 -1.70 -3.99 -4.95
N SER A 55 -0.57 -3.40 -4.55
CA SER A 55 0.66 -3.39 -5.36
C SER A 55 1.89 -3.06 -4.53
N ILE A 56 3.05 -3.51 -5.01
CA ILE A 56 4.37 -3.20 -4.46
C ILE A 56 5.29 -2.86 -5.62
N PHE A 57 6.03 -1.75 -5.51
CA PHE A 57 6.98 -1.29 -6.51
C PHE A 57 8.34 -1.04 -5.85
N ALA A 58 9.41 -1.49 -6.50
CA ALA A 58 10.75 -0.97 -6.23
C ALA A 58 10.92 0.34 -7.01
N LEU A 59 11.49 1.35 -6.37
CA LEU A 59 11.64 2.70 -6.90
C LEU A 59 13.12 3.05 -7.05
N LEU A 60 13.41 4.01 -7.93
CA LEU A 60 14.72 4.62 -8.09
C LEU A 60 14.58 6.12 -7.79
N GLY A 61 14.85 6.53 -6.55
CA GLY A 61 14.67 7.91 -6.14
C GLY A 61 14.86 8.12 -4.64
N HIS A 62 14.08 9.04 -4.06
CA HIS A 62 14.16 9.35 -2.63
C HIS A 62 13.75 8.16 -1.75
N TYR A 63 12.72 7.43 -2.17
CA TYR A 63 12.28 6.17 -1.59
C TYR A 63 12.71 5.00 -2.47
N ASP A 64 12.86 3.84 -1.85
CA ASP A 64 13.25 2.59 -2.52
C ASP A 64 12.05 1.69 -2.79
N ILE A 65 10.95 1.86 -2.04
CA ILE A 65 9.74 1.05 -2.16
C ILE A 65 8.49 1.93 -2.07
N ALA A 66 7.50 1.64 -2.93
CA ALA A 66 6.12 2.05 -2.73
C ALA A 66 5.21 0.83 -2.59
N LEU A 67 4.43 0.80 -1.52
CA LEU A 67 3.42 -0.20 -1.24
C LEU A 67 2.05 0.49 -1.22
N MET A 68 1.12 0.00 -2.04
CA MET A 68 -0.29 0.37 -1.95
C MET A 68 -1.03 -0.75 -1.23
N ALA A 69 -1.60 -0.42 -0.07
CA ALA A 69 -2.38 -1.35 0.73
C ALA A 69 -3.71 -0.71 1.13
N GLN A 70 -4.70 -1.55 1.37
CA GLN A 70 -5.97 -1.15 1.96
C GLN A 70 -6.10 -1.75 3.34
N PHE A 71 -6.69 -1.02 4.28
CA PHE A 71 -6.98 -1.51 5.63
C PHE A 71 -8.39 -1.12 6.03
N ASP A 72 -9.02 -1.92 6.90
CA ASP A 72 -10.36 -1.64 7.42
C ASP A 72 -10.41 -0.34 8.23
N THR A 73 -9.33 -0.03 8.96
CA THR A 73 -9.23 1.16 9.80
C THR A 73 -7.82 1.75 9.80
N VAL A 74 -7.69 3.00 10.25
CA VAL A 74 -6.39 3.64 10.50
C VAL A 74 -5.59 2.88 11.58
N GLU A 75 -6.26 2.30 12.58
CA GLU A 75 -5.60 1.53 13.64
C GLU A 75 -4.92 0.28 13.07
N ASN A 76 -5.59 -0.43 12.14
CA ASN A 76 -5.01 -1.55 11.41
C ASN A 76 -3.78 -1.12 10.60
N ALA A 77 -3.86 0.02 9.90
CA ALA A 77 -2.73 0.56 9.15
C ALA A 77 -1.54 0.94 10.05
N MET A 78 -1.79 1.53 11.23
CA MET A 78 -0.75 1.85 12.20
C MET A 78 -0.08 0.59 12.76
N LYS A 79 -0.87 -0.43 13.13
CA LYS A 79 -0.35 -1.73 13.58
C LYS A 79 0.52 -2.38 12.51
N ALA A 80 0.06 -2.38 11.28
CA ALA A 80 0.79 -2.92 10.13
C ALA A 80 2.11 -2.17 9.89
N SER A 81 2.12 -0.83 9.95
CA SER A 81 3.34 -0.02 9.79
C SER A 81 4.40 -0.33 10.86
N VAL A 82 3.99 -0.41 12.13
CA VAL A 82 4.89 -0.80 13.24
C VAL A 82 5.39 -2.24 13.06
N ALA A 83 4.52 -3.16 12.66
CA ALA A 83 4.89 -4.55 12.43
C ALA A 83 5.90 -4.70 11.28
N LEU A 84 5.69 -3.97 10.18
CA LEU A 84 6.62 -3.94 9.05
C LEU A 84 7.99 -3.43 9.46
N ASN A 85 8.04 -2.34 10.23
CA ASN A 85 9.31 -1.81 10.72
C ASN A 85 10.05 -2.84 11.58
N LYS A 86 9.36 -3.47 12.54
CA LYS A 86 9.96 -4.52 13.39
C LYS A 86 10.43 -5.74 12.60
N PHE A 87 9.70 -6.13 11.55
CA PHE A 87 10.00 -7.33 10.76
C PHE A 87 11.11 -7.09 9.72
N THR A 88 11.13 -5.91 9.10
CA THR A 88 12.00 -5.63 7.94
C THR A 88 13.13 -4.65 8.23
N GLY A 89 13.04 -3.87 9.31
CA GLY A 89 13.91 -2.73 9.57
C GLY A 89 13.59 -1.48 8.73
N ILE A 90 12.57 -1.53 7.85
CA ILE A 90 12.20 -0.43 6.96
C ILE A 90 11.24 0.51 7.69
N ALA A 91 11.58 1.80 7.74
CA ALA A 91 10.63 2.83 8.16
C ALA A 91 9.78 3.23 6.95
N PHE A 92 8.46 3.08 7.06
CA PHE A 92 7.50 3.49 6.04
C PHE A 92 6.82 4.79 6.42
N GLU A 93 6.86 5.77 5.53
CA GLU A 93 5.94 6.91 5.56
C GLU A 93 4.58 6.46 5.03
N THR A 94 3.57 6.47 5.89
CA THR A 94 2.24 5.91 5.61
C THR A 94 1.21 7.02 5.50
N MET A 95 0.57 7.15 4.34
CA MET A 95 -0.38 8.22 4.04
C MET A 95 -1.73 7.63 3.61
N PRO A 96 -2.86 8.04 4.21
CA PRO A 96 -4.17 7.72 3.64
C PRO A 96 -4.30 8.37 2.27
N ALA A 97 -4.93 7.67 1.34
CA ALA A 97 -5.09 8.09 -0.04
C ALA A 97 -6.53 7.84 -0.50
N VAL A 98 -7.04 8.76 -1.31
CA VAL A 98 -8.28 8.61 -2.08
C VAL A 98 -7.93 8.58 -3.56
N SER A 99 -8.81 8.00 -4.37
CA SER A 99 -8.66 8.08 -5.83
C SER A 99 -8.81 9.54 -6.29
N VAL A 100 -8.21 9.87 -7.43
CA VAL A 100 -8.38 11.21 -8.03
C VAL A 100 -9.87 11.42 -8.36
N GLU A 101 -10.56 10.39 -8.82
CA GLU A 101 -11.99 10.45 -9.12
C GLU A 101 -12.85 10.76 -7.88
N ASP A 102 -12.47 10.28 -6.70
CA ASP A 102 -13.19 10.61 -5.46
C ASP A 102 -12.81 12.00 -4.95
N PHE A 103 -11.55 12.40 -5.09
CA PHE A 103 -11.11 13.75 -4.77
C PHE A 103 -11.81 14.81 -5.64
N ASP A 104 -11.94 14.57 -6.95
CA ASP A 104 -12.64 15.47 -7.87
C ASP A 104 -14.11 15.68 -7.50
N LYS A 105 -14.79 14.64 -6.98
CA LYS A 105 -16.17 14.76 -6.48
C LYS A 105 -16.25 15.66 -5.24
N MET A 106 -15.28 15.56 -4.33
CA MET A 106 -15.23 16.42 -3.13
C MET A 106 -15.04 17.90 -3.49
N LEU A 107 -14.34 18.20 -4.58
CA LEU A 107 -14.15 19.58 -5.05
C LEU A 107 -15.37 20.16 -5.77
N ALA A 108 -16.29 19.32 -6.23
CA ALA A 108 -17.51 19.73 -6.91
C ALA A 108 -18.68 20.02 -5.96
N GLU A 109 -18.48 19.84 -4.65
CA GLU A 109 -19.39 20.25 -3.57
C GLU A 109 -19.27 21.73 -3.22
#